data_AF-A0A7Y5J663-F1
#
_entry.id   AF-A0A7Y5J663-F1
#
_cell.length_a   1.000
_cell.length_b   1.000
_cell.length_c   1.000
_cell.angle_alpha   90.00
_cell.angle_beta   90.00
_cell.angle_gamma   90.00
#
_symmetry.space_group_name_H-M   'P 1'
#
loop_
_entity.id
_entity.type
_entity.pdbx_description
1 polymer ?
#
loop_
_entity_poly.entity_id
_entity_poly.type
_entity_poly.pdbx_seq_one_letter_code
_entity_poly.pdbx_strand_id
1 'polypeptide(L)' 'MTVEQKRPLSNLQLELLKLYSTDVSDNQLLEIKKLLADYFSQQIDEDLTALWNKNEWDERTIEEWRNERLRTPY' A
#
# COMPACT_ATOMS: atom_id res chain seq x y z
N MET A 1 -25.19 -17.85 18.15
CA MET A 1 -24.57 -16.62 17.60
C MET A 1 -23.35 -16.31 18.45
N THR A 2 -22.15 -16.56 17.94
CA THR A 2 -20.90 -16.20 18.63
C THR A 2 -20.66 -14.71 18.43
N VAL A 3 -20.56 -13.98 19.54
CA VAL A 3 -20.21 -12.56 19.52
C VAL A 3 -18.73 -12.48 19.14
N GLU A 4 -18.42 -11.94 17.96
CA GLU A 4 -17.03 -11.56 17.65
C GLU A 4 -16.58 -10.52 18.68
N GLN A 5 -15.72 -10.94 19.60
CA GLN A 5 -15.00 -10.04 20.48
C GLN A 5 -14.12 -9.15 19.60
N LYS A 6 -14.58 -7.92 19.36
CA LYS A 6 -13.80 -6.85 18.72
C LYS A 6 -12.53 -6.65 19.56
N ARG A 7 -11.42 -7.23 19.12
CA ARG A 7 -10.13 -6.97 19.74
C ARG A 7 -9.90 -5.46 19.65
N PRO A 8 -9.56 -4.78 20.77
CA PRO A 8 -9.44 -3.32 20.79
C PRO A 8 -8.29 -2.84 19.89
N LEU A 9 -7.33 -3.73 19.60
CA LEU A 9 -6.21 -3.49 18.72
C LEU A 9 -6.08 -4.61 17.69
N SER A 10 -5.68 -4.25 16.47
CA SER A 10 -5.27 -5.21 15.45
C SER A 10 -3.96 -5.90 15.85
N ASN A 11 -3.69 -7.04 15.22
CA ASN A 11 -2.40 -7.73 15.35
C ASN A 11 -1.21 -6.80 15.05
N LEU A 12 -1.30 -5.99 13.98
CA LEU A 12 -0.25 -5.03 13.64
C LEU A 12 -0.02 -3.99 14.74
N GLN A 13 -1.11 -3.44 15.29
CA GLN A 13 -1.03 -2.46 16.39
C GLN A 13 -0.34 -3.06 17.63
N LEU A 14 -0.61 -4.32 17.96
CA LEU A 14 0.04 -5.02 19.08
C LEU A 14 1.54 -5.25 18.85
N GLU A 15 1.95 -5.62 17.63
CA GLU A 15 3.37 -5.79 17.31
C GLU A 15 4.14 -4.46 17.33
N LEU A 16 3.53 -3.37 16.86
CA LEU A 16 4.13 -2.03 16.96
C LEU A 16 4.32 -1.58 18.42
N LEU A 17 3.37 -1.92 19.32
CA LEU A 17 3.53 -1.63 20.75
C LEU A 17 4.70 -2.40 21.39
N LYS A 18 4.91 -3.67 20.99
CA LYS A 18 6.09 -4.44 21.43
C LYS A 18 7.38 -3.81 20.90
N LEU A 19 7.38 -3.39 19.65
CA LEU A 19 8.52 -2.70 19.04
C LEU A 19 8.86 -1.40 19.78
N TYR A 20 7.88 -0.60 20.21
CA TYR A 20 8.14 0.61 21.01
C TYR A 20 8.82 0.32 22.34
N SER A 21 8.58 -0.87 22.93
CA SER A 21 9.23 -1.25 24.19
C SER A 21 10.73 -1.54 24.05
N THR A 22 11.27 -1.65 22.83
CA THR A 22 12.67 -1.97 22.57
C THR A 22 13.55 -0.75 22.27
N ASP A 23 13.06 0.47 22.50
CA ASP A 23 13.78 1.74 22.29
C ASP A 23 14.47 1.83 20.91
N VAL A 24 13.67 1.68 19.86
CA VAL A 24 14.14 1.69 18.47
C VAL A 24 14.68 3.08 18.12
N SER A 25 15.92 3.13 17.65
CA SER A 25 16.52 4.39 17.19
C SER A 25 15.82 4.94 15.94
N ASP A 26 15.90 6.25 15.71
CA ASP A 26 15.30 6.89 14.53
C ASP A 26 15.78 6.28 13.20
N ASN A 27 17.04 5.84 13.14
CA ASN A 27 17.60 5.17 11.97
C ASN A 27 16.93 3.82 11.70
N GLN A 28 16.74 3.01 12.74
CA GLN A 28 16.06 1.71 12.62
C GLN A 28 14.57 1.91 12.30
N LEU A 29 13.93 2.94 12.85
CA LEU A 29 12.56 3.28 12.50
C LEU A 29 12.45 3.66 11.01
N LEU A 30 13.43 4.38 10.47
CA LEU A 30 13.49 4.71 9.04
C LEU A 30 13.67 3.44 8.19
N GLU A 31 14.52 2.51 8.60
CA GLU A 31 14.70 1.22 7.92
C GLU A 31 13.40 0.40 7.89
N ILE A 32 12.66 0.37 9.00
CA ILE A 32 11.36 -0.31 9.08
C ILE A 32 10.34 0.34 8.15
N LYS A 33 10.28 1.68 8.11
CA LYS A 33 9.40 2.40 7.16
C LYS A 33 9.75 2.06 5.73
N LYS A 34 11.04 1.97 5.40
CA LYS A 34 11.51 1.60 4.07
C LYS A 34 11.11 0.17 3.72
N LEU A 35 11.31 -0.79 4.64
CA LEU A 35 10.87 -2.18 4.45
C LEU A 35 9.38 -2.28 4.12
N LEU A 36 8.54 -1.53 4.85
CA LEU A 36 7.10 -1.49 4.61
C LEU A 36 6.77 -0.85 3.25
N ALA A 37 7.43 0.26 2.91
CA ALA A 37 7.24 0.91 1.62
C ALA A 37 7.61 0.01 0.45
N ASP A 38 8.75 -0.70 0.55
CA ASP A 38 9.22 -1.63 -0.47
C ASP A 38 8.23 -2.80 -0.64
N TYR A 39 7.72 -3.36 0.47
CA TYR A 39 6.72 -4.43 0.45
C TYR A 39 5.42 -4.01 -0.27
N PHE A 40 4.88 -2.84 0.08
CA PHE A 40 3.65 -2.37 -0.56
C PHE A 40 3.88 -1.92 -2.00
N SER A 41 5.06 -1.40 -2.35
CA SER A 41 5.39 -1.07 -3.75
C SER A 41 5.34 -2.32 -4.62
N GLN A 42 5.94 -3.42 -4.17
CA GLN A 42 5.90 -4.69 -4.90
C GLN A 42 4.47 -5.18 -5.11
N GLN A 43 3.65 -5.13 -4.05
CA GLN A 43 2.24 -5.53 -4.16
C GLN A 43 1.45 -4.65 -5.14
N ILE A 44 1.67 -3.34 -5.09
CA ILE A 44 1.02 -2.39 -6.01
C ILE A 44 1.47 -2.65 -7.46
N ASP A 45 2.76 -2.90 -7.69
CA ASP A 45 3.28 -3.20 -9.03
C ASP A 45 2.67 -4.49 -9.60
N GLU A 46 2.52 -5.53 -8.78
CA GLU A 46 1.85 -6.78 -9.16
C GLU A 46 0.37 -6.55 -9.48
N ASP A 47 -0.36 -5.84 -8.62
CA ASP A 47 -1.78 -5.54 -8.82
C ASP A 47 -2.01 -4.66 -10.06
N LEU A 48 -1.17 -3.66 -10.28
CA LEU A 48 -1.22 -2.80 -11.47
C LEU A 48 -0.90 -3.59 -12.73
N THR A 49 0.09 -4.48 -12.70
CA THR A 49 0.41 -5.37 -13.82
C THR A 49 -0.75 -6.30 -14.14
N ALA A 50 -1.38 -6.88 -13.12
CA ALA A 50 -2.57 -7.73 -13.30
C ALA A 50 -3.74 -6.94 -13.90
N LEU A 51 -3.98 -5.72 -13.42
CA LEU A 51 -5.02 -4.83 -13.94
C LEU A 51 -4.73 -4.42 -15.39
N TRP A 52 -3.47 -4.10 -15.70
CA TRP A 52 -3.00 -3.73 -17.04
C TRP A 52 -3.31 -4.84 -18.05
N ASN A 53 -2.92 -6.07 -17.70
CA ASN A 53 -3.15 -7.24 -18.55
C ASN A 53 -4.64 -7.56 -18.67
N LYS A 54 -5.41 -7.48 -17.58
CA LYS A 54 -6.84 -7.80 -17.57
C LYS A 54 -7.65 -6.87 -18.48
N ASN A 55 -7.30 -5.60 -18.53
CA ASN A 55 -7.99 -4.63 -19.37
C ASN A 55 -7.39 -4.50 -20.77
N GLU A 56 -6.43 -5.37 -21.11
CA GLU A 56 -5.73 -5.36 -22.40
C GLU A 56 -5.16 -3.98 -22.74
N TRP A 57 -4.71 -3.25 -21.71
CA TRP A 57 -4.15 -1.92 -21.89
C TRP A 57 -2.84 -2.01 -22.66
N ASP A 58 -2.67 -1.06 -23.57
CA ASP A 58 -1.47 -0.97 -24.40
C ASP A 58 -1.08 0.50 -24.60
N GLU A 59 -0.09 0.74 -25.47
CA GLU A 59 0.40 2.08 -25.76
C GLU A 59 -0.69 3.00 -26.35
N ARG A 60 -1.72 2.44 -27.01
CA ARG A 60 -2.87 3.22 -27.50
C ARG A 60 -3.75 3.67 -26.35
N THR A 61 -3.98 2.82 -25.34
CA THR A 61 -4.70 3.23 -24.12
C THR A 61 -4.02 4.40 -23.43
N ILE A 62 -2.68 4.40 -23.37
CA ILE A 62 -1.90 5.52 -22.80
C ILE A 62 -2.12 6.79 -23.61
N GLU A 63 -2.06 6.71 -24.93
CA GLU A 63 -2.26 7.86 -25.82
C GLU A 63 -3.71 8.38 -25.75
N GLU A 64 -4.70 7.51 -25.61
CA GLU A 64 -6.10 7.88 -25.36
C GLU A 64 -6.24 8.67 -24.06
N TRP A 65 -5.74 8.16 -22.93
CA TRP A 65 -5.79 8.86 -21.64
C TRP A 65 -5.01 10.17 -21.61
N ARG A 66 -3.90 10.24 -22.36
CA ARG A 66 -3.11 11.47 -22.50
C ARG A 66 -3.92 12.59 -23.15
N ASN A 67 -4.78 12.22 -24.10
CA ASN A 67 -5.65 13.13 -24.83
C ASN A 67 -6.97 13.40 -24.10
N GLU A 68 -7.37 12.53 -23.16
CA GLU A 68 -8.41 12.80 -22.19
C GLU A 68 -7.95 13.88 -21.20
N ARG A 69 -8.52 15.09 -21.31
CA ARG A 69 -8.30 16.17 -20.34
C ARG A 69 -9.05 15.87 -19.03
N LEU A 70 -8.61 14.85 -18.28
CA LEU A 70 -9.16 14.46 -16.97
C LEU A 70 -8.75 15.39 -15.82
N ARG A 71 -8.19 16.57 -16.12
CA ARG A 71 -7.82 17.53 -15.08
C ARG A 71 -9.09 18.18 -14.54
N THR A 72 -9.24 18.24 -13.23
CA THR A 72 -10.30 19.01 -12.57
C THR A 72 -10.28 20.46 -13.08
N PRO A 73 -11.41 21.00 -13.55
CA PRO A 73 -11.52 22.43 -13.80
C PRO A 73 -11.50 23.12 -12.44
N TYR A 74 -10.55 24.04 -12.26
CA TYR A 74 -10.44 24.89 -11.08
C TYR A 74 -11.42 26.06 -11.17
#